data_AF-A0A1J3K5H0-F1
#
_entry.id   AF-A0A1J3K5H0-F1
#
_cell.length_a   1.000
_cell.length_b   1.000
_cell.length_c   1.000
_cell.angle_alpha   90.00
_cell.angle_beta   90.00
_cell.angle_gamma   90.00
#
_symmetry.space_group_name_H-M   'P 1'
#
loop_
_entity.id
_entity.type
_entity.pdbx_description
1 polymer ?
#
loop_
_entity_poly.entity_id
_entity_poly.type
_entity_poly.pdbx_seq_one_letter_code
_entity_poly.pdbx_strand_id
1 'polypeptide(L)'
;MGISGTQVAKNAADVLILDDNFNSIVRSIVWGRNIYESIKKFLQFQLTVNVVACVFSIISSSVFRQSVFTTVQMLWVNMIMDSLASLALSTDPPNTEKMLRKKPVNRSDSLITPTI
;
A
#
# COMPACT_ATOMS: atom_id res chain seq x y z
N MET A 1 -7.23 -24.96 10.20
CA MET A 1 -7.38 -25.03 11.67
C MET A 1 -6.11 -25.61 12.25
N GLY A 2 -5.51 -24.87 13.18
CA GLY A 2 -4.21 -25.16 13.79
C GLY A 2 -4.29 -26.28 14.82
N ILE A 3 -5.44 -26.47 15.49
CA ILE A 3 -5.60 -27.48 16.54
C ILE A 3 -6.28 -28.72 15.95
N SER A 4 -7.46 -28.58 15.34
CA SER A 4 -8.24 -29.71 14.82
C SER A 4 -7.94 -30.12 13.38
N GLY A 5 -7.06 -29.41 12.66
CA GLY A 5 -6.72 -29.73 11.27
C GLY A 5 -5.78 -30.94 11.13
N THR A 6 -5.95 -31.73 10.07
CA THR A 6 -5.00 -32.79 9.71
C THR A 6 -3.69 -32.19 9.20
N GLN A 7 -2.56 -32.86 9.40
CA GLN A 7 -1.24 -32.32 9.01
C GLN A 7 -1.14 -32.07 7.50
N VAL A 8 -1.79 -32.90 6.68
CA VAL A 8 -1.88 -32.72 5.23
C VAL A 8 -2.63 -31.43 4.89
N ALA A 9 -3.76 -31.17 5.56
CA ALA A 9 -4.51 -29.92 5.36
C ALA A 9 -3.75 -28.69 5.86
N LYS A 10 -2.94 -28.82 6.92
CA LYS A 10 -2.08 -27.71 7.40
C LYS A 10 -0.99 -27.38 6.40
N ASN A 11 -0.34 -28.39 5.81
CA ASN A 11 0.73 -28.17 4.84
C ASN A 11 0.23 -27.69 3.47
N ALA A 12 -1.03 -27.96 3.13
CA ALA A 12 -1.65 -27.55 1.87
C ALA A 12 -2.30 -26.14 1.92
N ALA A 13 -2.41 -25.51 3.10
CA ALA A 13 -3.09 -24.24 3.27
C ALA A 13 -2.11 -23.05 3.28
N ASP A 14 -2.47 -21.96 2.60
CA ASP A 14 -1.67 -20.71 2.59
C ASP A 14 -1.75 -19.95 3.93
N VAL A 15 -2.84 -20.09 4.66
CA VAL A 15 -3.08 -19.41 5.94
C VAL A 15 -3.63 -20.38 6.97
N LEU A 16 -3.00 -20.41 8.15
CA LEU A 16 -3.37 -21.25 9.28
C LEU A 16 -3.92 -20.41 10.44
N ILE A 17 -5.15 -20.72 10.86
CA ILE A 17 -5.76 -20.16 12.06
C ILE A 17 -5.28 -20.97 13.25
N LEU A 18 -4.41 -20.41 14.08
CA LEU A 18 -3.77 -21.13 15.18
C LEU A 18 -4.72 -21.39 16.36
N ASP A 19 -5.70 -20.50 16.57
CA ASP A 19 -6.64 -20.51 17.71
C ASP A 19 -7.98 -21.19 17.39
N ASP A 20 -8.14 -21.72 16.17
CA ASP A 20 -9.38 -22.33 15.65
C ASP A 20 -10.64 -21.44 15.79
N ASN A 21 -10.44 -20.13 15.92
CA ASN A 21 -11.52 -19.16 16.05
C ASN A 21 -11.88 -18.55 14.68
N PHE A 22 -13.15 -18.68 14.29
CA PHE A 22 -13.67 -18.06 13.07
C PHE A 22 -13.54 -16.53 13.07
N ASN A 23 -13.50 -15.89 14.25
CA ASN A 23 -13.29 -14.44 14.35
C ASN A 23 -11.91 -14.01 13.80
N SER A 24 -10.92 -14.90 13.84
CA SER A 24 -9.59 -14.67 13.26
C SER A 24 -9.64 -14.55 11.74
N ILE A 25 -10.61 -15.19 11.08
CA ILE A 25 -10.86 -15.03 9.64
C ILE A 25 -11.35 -13.60 9.35
N VAL A 26 -12.34 -13.13 10.11
CA VAL A 26 -12.89 -11.78 9.95
C VAL A 26 -11.80 -10.73 10.17
N ARG A 27 -10.98 -10.91 11.21
CA ARG A 27 -9.83 -10.02 11.49
C ARG A 27 -8.81 -10.04 10.34
N SER A 28 -8.53 -11.19 9.75
CA SER A 28 -7.62 -11.31 8.60
C SER A 28 -8.15 -10.58 7.37
N ILE A 29 -9.46 -10.66 7.09
CA ILE A 29 -10.11 -9.92 5.99
C ILE A 29 -10.01 -8.41 6.20
N VAL A 30 -10.23 -7.94 7.43
CA VAL A 30 -10.11 -6.52 7.79
C VAL A 30 -8.68 -6.02 7.57
N TRP A 31 -7.68 -6.79 7.99
CA TRP A 31 -6.27 -6.48 7.74
C TRP A 31 -5.93 -6.46 6.24
N GLY A 32 -6.43 -7.42 5.46
CA GLY A 32 -6.24 -7.44 4.01
C GLY A 32 -6.83 -6.20 3.32
N ARG A 33 -8.02 -5.76 3.73
CA ARG A 33 -8.65 -4.52 3.22
C ARG A 33 -7.84 -3.27 3.59
N ASN A 34 -7.28 -3.23 4.78
CA ASN A 34 -6.46 -2.11 5.25
C ASN A 34 -5.17 -2.00 4.43
N ILE A 35 -4.47 -3.11 4.21
CA ILE A 35 -3.28 -3.17 3.37
C ILE A 35 -3.58 -2.63 1.97
N TYR A 36 -4.71 -3.01 1.38
CA TYR A 36 -5.11 -2.52 0.05
C TYR A 36 -5.30 -0.99 0.01
N GLU A 37 -5.96 -0.40 1.01
CA GLU A 37 -6.11 1.06 1.09
C GLU A 37 -4.77 1.77 1.33
N SER A 38 -3.92 1.21 2.18
CA SER A 38 -2.59 1.77 2.44
C SER A 38 -1.71 1.72 1.19
N ILE A 39 -1.79 0.67 0.36
CA ILE A 39 -1.09 0.60 -0.93
C ILE A 39 -1.57 1.70 -1.89
N LYS A 40 -2.88 1.97 -1.94
CA LYS A 40 -3.40 3.07 -2.79
C LYS A 40 -2.86 4.43 -2.37
N LYS A 41 -2.83 4.71 -1.06
CA LYS A 41 -2.25 5.96 -0.52
C LYS A 41 -0.75 6.07 -0.81
N PHE A 42 -0.02 4.95 -0.66
CA PHE A 42 1.40 4.87 -1.00
C PHE A 42 1.65 5.22 -2.48
N LEU A 43 0.91 4.58 -3.39
CA LEU A 43 1.02 4.83 -4.82
C LEU A 43 0.67 6.28 -5.18
N GLN A 44 -0.36 6.84 -4.55
CA GLN A 44 -0.74 8.25 -4.76
C GLN A 44 0.39 9.20 -4.35
N PHE A 45 1.03 8.96 -3.20
CA PHE A 45 2.14 9.78 -2.72
C PHE A 45 3.34 9.71 -3.67
N GLN A 46 3.75 8.50 -4.04
CA GLN A 46 4.91 8.28 -4.92
C GLN A 46 4.67 8.88 -6.32
N LEU A 47 3.46 8.69 -6.89
CA LEU A 47 3.10 9.27 -8.18
C LEU A 47 3.09 10.80 -8.14
N THR A 48 2.49 11.40 -7.11
CA THR A 48 2.39 12.86 -6.97
C THR A 48 3.77 13.50 -6.94
N VAL A 49 4.71 12.92 -6.20
CA VAL A 49 6.06 13.49 -6.08
C VAL A 49 6.87 13.29 -7.36
N ASN A 50 6.76 12.13 -8.01
CA ASN A 50 7.40 11.92 -9.31
C ASN A 50 6.89 12.92 -10.36
N VAL A 51 5.58 13.21 -10.39
CA VAL A 51 5.00 14.21 -11.30
C VAL A 51 5.48 15.62 -10.97
N VAL A 52 5.46 16.02 -9.70
CA VAL A 52 5.95 17.35 -9.27
C VAL A 52 7.43 17.51 -9.62
N ALA A 53 8.27 16.51 -9.35
CA ALA A 53 9.69 16.53 -9.69
C ALA A 53 9.90 16.70 -11.20
N CYS A 54 9.15 15.95 -12.02
CA CYS A 54 9.21 16.05 -13.48
C CYS A 54 8.83 17.46 -13.97
N VAL A 55 7.68 17.98 -13.53
CA VAL A 55 7.20 19.33 -13.91
C VAL A 55 8.19 20.40 -13.48
N PHE A 56 8.72 20.30 -12.25
CA PHE A 56 9.68 21.27 -11.73
C PHE A 56 11.00 21.24 -12.50
N SER A 57 11.50 20.06 -12.85
CA SER A 57 12.68 19.89 -13.69
C SER A 57 12.49 20.51 -15.09
N ILE A 58 11.33 20.33 -15.72
CA ILE A 58 11.03 20.91 -17.04
C ILE A 58 11.00 22.44 -16.98
N ILE A 59 10.29 23.00 -15.99
CA ILE A 59 10.19 24.46 -15.80
C ILE A 59 11.57 25.06 -15.49
N SER A 60 12.30 24.46 -14.55
CA SER A 60 13.65 24.88 -14.16
C SER A 60 14.62 24.89 -15.34
N SER A 61 14.63 23.80 -16.12
CA SER A 61 15.50 23.69 -17.31
C SER A 61 15.18 24.76 -18.34
N SER A 62 13.90 25.09 -18.51
CA SER A 62 13.44 26.10 -19.47
C SER A 62 13.79 27.54 -19.05
N VAL A 63 13.70 27.85 -17.76
CA VAL A 63 13.92 29.22 -17.24
C VAL A 63 15.40 29.48 -16.94
N PHE A 64 16.08 28.54 -16.28
CA PHE A 64 17.43 28.74 -15.74
C PHE A 64 18.53 28.05 -16.55
N ARG A 65 18.18 27.26 -17.60
CA ARG A 65 19.10 26.39 -18.37
C ARG A 65 19.93 25.42 -17.51
N GLN A 66 19.56 25.26 -16.25
CA GLN A 66 20.11 24.29 -15.31
C GLN A 66 18.95 23.57 -14.63
N SER A 67 19.10 22.26 -14.44
CA SER A 67 18.18 21.47 -13.63
C SER A 67 18.42 21.80 -12.16
N VAL A 68 17.39 22.26 -11.44
CA VAL A 68 17.43 22.53 -9.99
C VAL A 68 17.80 21.29 -9.18
N PHE A 69 17.42 20.10 -9.64
CA PHE A 69 17.80 18.84 -9.00
C PHE A 69 18.90 18.15 -9.80
N THR A 70 20.00 17.83 -9.12
CA THR A 70 20.99 16.89 -9.65
C THR A 70 20.45 15.46 -9.58
N THR A 71 20.90 14.59 -10.48
CA THR A 71 20.46 13.18 -10.56
C THR A 71 20.59 12.46 -9.21
N VAL A 72 21.64 12.76 -8.44
CA VAL A 72 21.88 12.19 -7.11
C VAL A 72 20.84 12.66 -6.08
N GLN A 73 20.43 13.93 -6.12
CA GLN A 73 19.40 14.46 -5.20
C GLN A 73 18.03 13.86 -5.50
N MET A 74 17.69 13.68 -6.77
CA MET A 74 16.43 13.05 -7.17
C MET A 74 16.39 11.58 -6.72
N LEU A 75 17.51 10.86 -6.84
CA LEU A 75 17.62 9.48 -6.36
C LEU A 75 17.49 9.39 -4.83
N TRP A 76 18.11 10.31 -4.10
CA TRP A 76 17.99 10.39 -2.64
C TRP A 76 16.54 10.63 -2.19
N VAL A 77 15.81 11.53 -2.85
CA VAL A 77 14.39 11.78 -2.56
C VAL A 77 13.55 10.53 -2.81
N ASN A 78 13.75 9.84 -3.93
CA ASN A 78 13.02 8.61 -4.26
C ASN A 78 13.26 7.50 -3.21
N MET A 79 14.51 7.33 -2.79
CA MET A 79 14.87 6.27 -1.85
C MET A 79 14.33 6.51 -0.43
N ILE A 80 14.40 7.77 0.05
CA ILE A 80 13.80 8.15 1.34
C ILE A 80 12.28 8.02 1.28
N MET A 81 11.66 8.42 0.17
CA MET A 81 10.22 8.34 -0.04
C MET A 81 9.69 6.92 0.12
N ASP A 82 10.29 5.99 -0.60
CA ASP A 82 9.85 4.60 -0.62
C ASP A 82 10.01 3.97 0.77
N SER A 83 11.09 4.32 1.47
CA SER A 83 11.37 3.83 2.82
C SER A 83 10.37 4.36 3.86
N LEU A 84 10.11 5.67 3.87
CA LEU A 84 9.18 6.30 4.81
C LEU A 84 7.73 5.89 4.53
N ALA A 85 7.37 5.72 3.27
CA ALA A 85 6.01 5.34 2.90
C ALA A 85 5.75 3.83 3.13
N SER A 86 6.77 2.97 3.01
CA SER A 86 6.70 1.57 3.49
C SER A 86 6.54 1.48 5.02
N LEU A 87 7.17 2.40 5.77
CA LEU A 87 6.99 2.49 7.21
C LEU A 87 5.55 2.92 7.55
N ALA A 88 5.01 3.92 6.85
CA ALA A 88 3.63 4.34 7.03
C ALA A 88 2.63 3.19 6.74
N LEU A 89 2.87 2.40 5.69
CA LEU A 89 2.07 1.21 5.36
C LEU A 89 2.02 0.20 6.51
N SER A 90 3.12 0.05 7.24
CA SER A 90 3.27 -0.91 8.33
C SER A 90 2.64 -0.43 9.64
N THR A 91 2.36 0.87 9.76
CA THR A 91 2.00 1.49 11.05
C THR A 91 0.50 1.82 11.16
N ASP A 92 -0.24 1.88 10.05
CA ASP A 92 -1.66 2.23 10.06
C ASP A 92 -2.53 1.08 10.62
N PRO A 93 -3.12 1.20 11.84
CA PRO A 93 -3.99 0.18 12.37
C PRO A 93 -5.34 0.18 11.62
N PRO A 94 -5.95 -0.99 11.37
CA PRO A 94 -7.21 -1.06 10.65
C PRO A 94 -8.37 -0.47 11.45
N ASN A 95 -9.16 0.41 10.82
CA ASN A 95 -10.44 0.83 11.37
C ASN A 95 -11.52 -0.22 11.03
N THR A 96 -11.71 -1.17 11.95
CA THR A 96 -12.55 -2.37 11.77
C THR A 96 -13.98 -2.06 11.34
N GLU A 97 -14.66 -1.06 11.93
CA GLU A 97 -16.05 -0.76 11.59
C GLU A 97 -16.22 -0.19 10.19
N LYS A 98 -15.33 0.73 9.78
CA LYS A 98 -15.38 1.36 8.46
C LYS A 98 -15.00 0.37 7.36
N MET A 99 -14.02 -0.49 7.63
CA MET A 99 -13.54 -1.52 6.70
C MET A 99 -14.60 -2.59 6.43
N LEU A 100 -15.36 -3.02 7.45
CA LEU A 100 -16.40 -4.05 7.31
C LEU A 100 -17.65 -3.56 6.58
N ARG A 101 -18.01 -2.29 6.73
CA ARG A 101 -19.18 -1.69 6.05
C ARG A 101 -18.96 -1.44 4.57
N LYS A 102 -17.71 -1.37 4.10
CA LYS A 102 -17.37 -1.14 2.68
C LYS A 102 -17.63 -2.42 1.87
N LYS A 103 -18.23 -2.26 0.68
CA LYS A 103 -18.40 -3.37 -0.29
C LYS A 103 -17.02 -3.91 -0.70
N PRO A 104 -16.89 -5.22 -0.96
CA PRO A 104 -15.64 -5.80 -1.45
C PRO A 104 -15.25 -5.15 -2.79
N VAL A 105 -13.96 -4.94 -2.98
CA VAL A 105 -13.40 -4.35 -4.20
C VAL A 105 -13.44 -5.40 -5.31
N ASN A 106 -13.89 -5.03 -6.52
CA ASN A 106 -13.88 -5.96 -7.64
C ASN A 106 -12.45 -6.11 -8.17
N ARG A 107 -12.11 -7.32 -8.66
CA ARG A 107 -10.79 -7.57 -9.26
C ARG A 107 -10.54 -6.74 -10.53
N SER A 108 -11.60 -6.27 -11.18
CA SER A 108 -11.57 -5.43 -12.37
C SER A 108 -11.49 -3.93 -12.07
N ASP A 109 -11.57 -3.52 -10.80
CA ASP A 109 -11.50 -2.10 -10.46
C ASP A 109 -10.07 -1.57 -10.62
N SER A 110 -9.93 -0.37 -11.18
CA SER A 110 -8.64 0.29 -11.29
C SER A 110 -8.02 0.54 -9.91
N LEU A 111 -6.72 0.31 -9.80
CA LEU A 111 -5.95 0.61 -8.58
C LEU A 111 -5.93 2.12 -8.32
N ILE A 112 -5.87 2.93 -9.38
CA ILE A 112 -5.87 4.39 -9.31
C ILE A 112 -7.19 4.87 -9.90
N THR A 113 -8.04 5.44 -9.04
CA THR A 113 -9.33 6.02 -9.44
C THR A 113 -9.17 7.55 -9.50
N PRO A 114 -9.74 8.24 -10.50
CA PRO A 114 -9.65 9.70 -10.61
C PRO A 114 -10.45 10.46 -9.54
N THR A 115 -11.34 9.79 -8.80
CA THR A 115 -12.14 10.37 -7.72
C THR A 115 -11.53 10.07 -6.34
N ILE A 116 -11.34 11.15 -5.59
CA ILE A 116 -10.99 11.20 -4.16
C ILE A 116 -12.11 10.59 -3.31
#